data_AF-A0A9E2GRM7-F1
#
_entry.id   AF-A0A9E2GRM7-F1
#
_cell.length_a   1.000
_cell.length_b   1.000
_cell.length_c   1.000
_cell.angle_alpha   90.00
_cell.angle_beta   90.00
_cell.angle_gamma   90.00
#
_symmetry.space_group_name_H-M   'P 1'
#
loop_
_entity.id
_entity.type
_entity.pdbx_description
1 polymer ?
#
loop_
_entity_poly.entity_id
_entity_poly.type
_entity_poly.pdbx_seq_one_letter_code
_entity_poly.pdbx_strand_id
1 'polypeptide(L)'
;MKPLAEIAAVLCGIQDPKTMDQFLRELFTGGELATLELRWRLLKDLFDGTPQRKIAETHRISLCKITRGSKVLKKRGSVVRKILEAARGDHHEHEPHDEPVPPP
;
A
#
# COMPACT_ATOMS: atom_id res chain seq x y z
N MET A 1 18.28 16.20 -13.51
CA MET A 1 17.72 15.19 -12.58
C MET A 1 16.48 14.58 -13.23
N LYS A 2 16.13 13.31 -12.98
CA LYS A 2 14.86 12.76 -13.52
C LYS A 2 13.68 13.40 -12.77
N PRO A 3 12.58 13.82 -13.42
CA PRO A 3 11.48 14.53 -12.76
C PRO A 3 10.93 13.82 -11.52
N LEU A 4 10.85 12.49 -11.53
CA LEU A 4 10.37 11.72 -10.38
C LEU A 4 11.32 11.78 -9.15
N ALA A 5 12.63 11.86 -9.38
CA ALA A 5 13.60 11.95 -8.29
C ALA A 5 13.52 13.29 -7.57
N GLU A 6 13.17 14.35 -8.29
CA GLU A 6 12.93 15.69 -7.74
C GLU A 6 11.69 15.70 -6.86
N ILE A 7 10.57 15.17 -7.38
CA ILE A 7 9.33 15.04 -6.59
C ILE A 7 9.58 14.22 -5.33
N ALA A 8 10.32 13.11 -5.42
CA ALA A 8 10.65 12.30 -4.25
C ALA A 8 11.46 13.08 -3.20
N ALA A 9 12.44 13.89 -3.63
CA ALA A 9 13.22 14.72 -2.72
C ALA A 9 12.36 15.79 -2.03
N VAL A 10 11.44 16.44 -2.76
CA VAL A 10 10.48 17.40 -2.20
C VAL A 10 9.59 16.72 -1.16
N LEU A 11 9.02 15.55 -1.48
CA LEU A 11 8.19 14.80 -0.55
C LEU A 11 8.95 14.41 0.73
N CYS A 12 10.21 13.98 0.61
CA CYS A 12 11.04 13.65 1.77
C CYS A 12 11.43 14.87 2.62
N GLY A 13 11.41 16.08 2.06
CA GLY A 13 11.74 17.32 2.78
C GLY A 13 10.60 17.84 3.67
N ILE A 14 9.36 17.46 3.41
CA ILE A 14 8.18 17.90 4.18
C ILE A 14 8.02 17.00 5.41
N GLN A 15 8.27 17.55 6.60
CA GLN A 15 8.22 16.80 7.87
C GLN A 15 6.93 17.01 8.67
N ASP A 16 6.11 18.01 8.32
CA ASP A 16 4.82 18.25 8.97
C ASP A 16 3.68 17.56 8.18
N PRO A 17 2.91 16.66 8.81
CA PRO A 17 1.81 15.95 8.15
C PRO A 17 0.73 16.87 7.57
N LYS A 18 0.44 18.02 8.20
CA LYS A 18 -0.58 18.96 7.68
C LYS A 18 -0.12 19.61 6.39
N THR A 19 1.14 20.05 6.37
CA THR A 19 1.80 20.60 5.18
C THR A 19 1.84 19.56 4.05
N MET A 20 2.16 18.30 4.36
CA MET A 20 2.13 17.21 3.37
C MET A 20 0.73 16.96 2.81
N ASP A 21 -0.29 16.89 3.66
CA ASP A 21 -1.69 16.71 3.21
C ASP A 21 -2.13 17.86 2.29
N GLN A 22 -1.84 19.11 2.67
CA GLN A 22 -2.14 20.27 1.83
C GLN A 22 -1.40 20.21 0.49
N PHE A 23 -0.09 19.92 0.49
CA PHE A 23 0.70 19.78 -0.73
C PHE A 23 0.12 18.73 -1.68
N LEU A 24 -0.26 17.56 -1.17
CA LEU A 24 -0.87 16.50 -1.98
C LEU A 24 -2.23 16.94 -2.55
N ARG A 25 -3.02 17.70 -1.80
CA ARG A 25 -4.31 18.24 -2.26
C ARG A 25 -4.18 19.30 -3.35
N GLU A 26 -3.10 20.07 -3.34
CA GLU A 26 -2.79 21.05 -4.38
C GLU A 26 -2.21 20.38 -5.64
N LEU A 27 -1.43 19.31 -5.47
CA LEU A 27 -0.76 18.60 -6.57
C LEU A 27 -1.69 17.65 -7.34
N PHE A 28 -2.65 17.02 -6.66
CA PHE A 28 -3.52 15.99 -7.23
C PHE A 28 -4.97 16.44 -7.30
N THR A 29 -5.69 15.95 -8.31
CA THR A 29 -7.15 16.06 -8.35
C THR A 29 -7.80 15.19 -7.26
N GLY A 30 -9.03 15.52 -6.88
CA GLY A 30 -9.78 14.71 -5.91
C GLY A 30 -9.94 13.24 -6.32
N GLY A 31 -10.05 12.95 -7.62
CA GLY A 31 -10.14 11.57 -8.14
C GLY A 31 -8.83 10.80 -8.02
N GLU A 32 -7.69 11.47 -8.22
CA GLU A 32 -6.37 10.88 -8.05
C GLU A 32 -6.08 10.59 -6.57
N LEU A 33 -6.44 11.51 -5.67
CA LEU A 33 -6.35 11.30 -4.22
C LEU A 33 -7.21 10.13 -3.76
N ALA A 34 -8.48 10.07 -4.18
CA ALA A 34 -9.36 8.94 -3.85
C ALA A 34 -8.78 7.61 -4.35
N THR A 35 -8.14 7.61 -5.53
CA THR A 35 -7.46 6.44 -6.07
C THR A 35 -6.23 6.07 -5.24
N LEU A 36 -5.44 7.04 -4.81
CA LEU A 36 -4.27 6.84 -3.96
C LEU A 36 -4.66 6.27 -2.58
N GLU A 37 -5.66 6.87 -1.94
CA GLU A 37 -6.22 6.43 -0.66
C GLU A 37 -6.76 5.00 -0.73
N LEU A 38 -7.54 4.70 -1.77
CA LEU A 38 -8.06 3.36 -2.00
C LEU A 38 -6.92 2.36 -2.15
N ARG A 39 -5.92 2.66 -3.00
CA ARG A 39 -4.75 1.78 -3.17
C ARG A 39 -4.03 1.53 -1.86
N TRP A 40 -3.84 2.57 -1.04
CA TRP A 40 -3.20 2.43 0.26
C TRP A 40 -4.00 1.51 1.20
N ARG A 41 -5.33 1.68 1.25
CA ARG A 41 -6.22 0.82 2.04
C ARG A 41 -6.16 -0.64 1.61
N LEU A 42 -6.20 -0.91 0.30
CA LEU A 42 -6.07 -2.26 -0.24
C LEU A 42 -4.73 -2.91 0.14
N LEU A 43 -3.64 -2.16 0.13
CA LEU A 43 -2.32 -2.68 0.51
C LEU A 43 -2.28 -3.02 2.00
N LYS A 44 -2.92 -2.23 2.87
CA LYS A 44 -3.06 -2.55 4.30
C LYS A 44 -3.88 -3.82 4.51
N ASP A 45 -5.08 -3.91 3.93
CA ASP A 45 -5.94 -5.09 4.08
C ASP A 45 -5.25 -6.37 3.61
N LEU A 46 -4.53 -6.29 2.47
CA LEU A 46 -3.74 -7.41 1.94
C LEU A 46 -2.60 -7.80 2.89
N PHE A 47 -1.90 -6.80 3.45
CA PHE A 47 -0.82 -7.02 4.40
C PHE A 47 -1.34 -7.58 5.74
N ASP A 48 -2.57 -7.22 6.13
CA ASP A 48 -3.28 -7.77 7.29
C ASP A 48 -3.77 -9.22 7.08
N GLY A 49 -3.52 -9.81 5.90
CA GLY A 49 -3.94 -11.17 5.59
C GLY A 49 -5.40 -11.29 5.16
N THR A 50 -6.08 -10.17 4.89
CA THR A 50 -7.48 -10.20 4.44
C THR A 50 -7.58 -10.87 3.07
N PRO A 51 -8.46 -11.87 2.88
CA PRO A 51 -8.62 -12.53 1.59
C PRO A 51 -9.05 -11.56 0.49
N GLN A 52 -8.44 -11.67 -0.70
CA GLN A 52 -8.67 -10.74 -1.81
C GLN A 52 -10.14 -10.63 -2.23
N ARG A 53 -10.91 -11.72 -2.14
CA ARG A 53 -12.35 -11.72 -2.43
C ARG A 53 -13.13 -10.85 -1.45
N LYS A 54 -12.83 -10.95 -0.15
CA LYS A 54 -13.42 -10.10 0.89
C LYS A 54 -13.07 -8.62 0.70
N ILE A 55 -11.83 -8.34 0.28
CA ILE A 55 -11.39 -6.98 -0.07
C ILE A 55 -12.20 -6.44 -1.27
N ALA A 56 -12.41 -7.26 -2.30
CA ALA A 56 -13.18 -6.88 -3.49
C ALA A 56 -14.63 -6.50 -3.13
N GLU A 57 -15.26 -7.29 -2.27
CA GLU A 57 -16.62 -7.04 -1.76
C GLU A 57 -16.69 -5.78 -0.91
N THR A 58 -15.74 -5.62 0.03
CA THR A 58 -15.70 -4.49 0.97
C THR A 58 -15.53 -3.15 0.26
N HIS A 59 -14.62 -3.08 -0.70
CA HIS A 59 -14.34 -1.83 -1.43
C HIS A 59 -15.09 -1.71 -2.75
N ARG A 60 -15.94 -2.69 -3.10
CA ARG A 60 -16.72 -2.74 -4.35
C ARG A 60 -15.84 -2.56 -5.60
N ILE A 61 -14.71 -3.27 -5.64
CA ILE A 61 -13.76 -3.23 -6.76
C ILE A 61 -13.55 -4.60 -7.38
N SER A 62 -13.07 -4.62 -8.64
CA SER A 62 -12.74 -5.88 -9.29
C SER A 62 -11.51 -6.55 -8.66
N LEU A 63 -11.53 -7.88 -8.61
CA LEU A 63 -10.41 -8.69 -8.12
C LEU A 63 -9.09 -8.35 -8.84
N CYS A 64 -9.14 -8.02 -10.14
CA CYS A 64 -8.00 -7.60 -10.94
C CYS A 64 -7.27 -6.37 -10.37
N LYS A 65 -7.99 -5.44 -9.72
CA LYS A 65 -7.39 -4.25 -9.08
C LYS A 65 -6.59 -4.62 -7.83
N ILE A 66 -6.88 -5.76 -7.22
CA ILE A 66 -6.26 -6.24 -5.97
C ILE A 66 -5.06 -7.14 -6.24
N THR A 67 -5.14 -7.99 -7.27
CA THR A 67 -4.06 -8.95 -7.59
C THR A 67 -2.70 -8.26 -7.81
N ARG A 68 -2.70 -7.05 -8.39
CA ARG A 68 -1.48 -6.24 -8.54
C ARG A 68 -0.87 -5.84 -7.20
N GLY A 69 -1.69 -5.43 -6.22
CA GLY A 69 -1.23 -5.09 -4.87
C GLY A 69 -0.62 -6.30 -4.15
N SER A 70 -1.23 -7.47 -4.28
CA SER A 70 -0.69 -8.72 -3.71
C SER A 70 0.71 -9.03 -4.25
N LYS A 71 0.94 -8.87 -5.56
CA LYS A 71 2.27 -9.05 -6.17
C LYS A 71 3.30 -8.04 -5.64
N VAL A 72 2.91 -6.80 -5.37
CA VAL A 72 3.82 -5.79 -4.79
C VAL A 72 4.27 -6.21 -3.39
N LEU A 73 3.37 -6.76 -2.56
CA LEU A 73 3.70 -7.20 -1.20
C LEU A 73 4.55 -8.47 -1.18
N LYS A 74 4.32 -9.40 -2.12
CA LYS A 74 5.13 -10.63 -2.25
C LYS A 74 6.52 -10.40 -2.84
N LYS A 75 6.79 -9.26 -3.46
CA LYS A 75 8.09 -8.97 -4.09
C LYS A 75 9.18 -8.81 -3.03
N ARG A 76 10.28 -9.54 -3.17
CA ARG A 76 11.49 -9.38 -2.33
C ARG A 76 11.97 -7.92 -2.37
N GLY A 77 12.17 -7.32 -1.20
CA GLY A 77 12.61 -5.93 -1.08
C GLY A 77 11.53 -4.89 -1.35
N SER A 78 10.25 -5.26 -1.33
CA SER A 78 9.13 -4.31 -1.45
C SER A 78 9.22 -3.21 -0.41
N VAL A 79 9.38 -1.96 -0.86
CA VAL A 79 9.38 -0.78 0.01
C VAL A 79 8.04 -0.65 0.74
N VAL A 80 6.94 -0.98 0.07
CA VAL A 80 5.59 -0.96 0.67
C VAL A 80 5.53 -1.93 1.85
N ARG A 81 5.99 -3.18 1.68
CA ARG A 81 6.00 -4.17 2.76
C ARG A 81 6.82 -3.66 3.95
N LYS A 82 8.03 -3.15 3.70
CA LYS A 82 8.91 -2.60 4.75
C LYS A 82 8.27 -1.44 5.52
N ILE A 83 7.60 -0.51 4.83
CA ILE A 83 6.91 0.62 5.47
C ILE A 83 5.76 0.09 6.34
N LEU A 84 4.97 -0.85 5.83
CA LEU A 84 3.85 -1.43 6.58
C LEU A 84 4.33 -2.26 7.79
N GLU A 85 5.45 -2.98 7.65
CA GLU A 85 6.12 -3.68 8.77
C GLU A 85 6.60 -2.68 9.82
N ALA A 86 7.29 -1.60 9.42
CA ALA A 86 7.76 -0.58 10.35
C ALA A 86 6.60 0.13 11.08
N ALA A 87 5.48 0.36 10.39
CA ALA A 87 4.27 0.91 11.00
C ALA A 87 3.57 -0.07 11.97
N ARG A 88 3.79 -1.38 11.82
CA ARG A 88 3.29 -2.43 12.73
C ARG A 88 4.28 -2.79 13.84
N GLY A 89 5.55 -2.47 13.67
CA GLY A 89 6.69 -2.89 14.48
C GLY A 89 6.71 -2.44 15.94
N ASP A 90 5.61 -1.92 16.47
CA ASP A 90 5.35 -1.94 17.91
C ASP A 90 4.83 -3.32 18.39
N HIS A 91 4.23 -4.19 17.55
CA HIS A 91 3.92 -5.58 17.94
C HIS A 91 3.86 -6.58 16.75
N HIS A 92 4.71 -7.63 16.84
CA HIS A 92 4.61 -9.00 16.29
C HIS A 92 5.35 -9.39 14.98
N GLU A 93 6.09 -10.49 15.11
CA GLU A 93 6.84 -11.25 14.11
C GLU A 93 5.88 -11.89 13.08
N HIS A 94 6.21 -11.81 11.79
CA HIS A 94 5.39 -12.38 10.71
C HIS A 94 5.94 -13.75 10.31
N GLU A 95 5.28 -14.84 10.73
CA GLU A 95 5.52 -16.17 10.16
C GLU A 95 5.12 -16.19 8.67
N PRO A 96 5.95 -16.75 7.78
CA PRO A 96 5.63 -16.85 6.37
C PRO A 96 4.68 -18.04 6.13
N HIS A 97 3.38 -17.77 6.02
CA HIS A 97 2.43 -18.75 5.47
C HIS A 97 2.48 -18.76 3.93
N ASP A 98 3.36 -19.60 3.39
CA ASP A 98 3.22 -20.20 2.06
C ASP A 98 3.62 -21.69 2.21
N GLU A 99 2.87 -22.43 3.03
CA GLU A 99 2.89 -23.90 2.97
C GLU A 99 1.83 -24.36 1.94
N PRO A 100 2.20 -25.24 0.99
CA PRO A 100 1.24 -25.74 0.01
C PRO A 100 0.20 -26.62 0.72
N VAL A 101 -1.07 -26.28 0.53
CA VAL A 101 -2.21 -27.12 0.93
C VAL A 101 -2.03 -28.50 0.28
N PRO A 102 -1.93 -29.60 1.05
CA PRO A 102 -1.84 -30.92 0.44
C PRO A 102 -3.12 -31.24 -0.33
N PRO A 103 -3.03 -31.89 -1.50
CA PRO A 103 -4.21 -32.25 -2.27
C PRO A 103 -5.10 -33.23 -1.48
N PRO A 104 -6.41 -33.26 -1.79
CA PRO A 104 -7.41 -34.06 -1.07
C PRO A 104 -7.15 -35.57 -1.13
#